data_AF-A0A3P9M207-F1
#
_entry.id   AF-A0A3P9M207-F1
#
_cell.length_a   1.000
_cell.length_b   1.000
_cell.length_c   1.000
_cell.angle_alpha   90.00
_cell.angle_beta   90.00
_cell.angle_gamma   90.00
#
_symmetry.space_group_name_H-M   'P 1'
#
loop_
_entity.id
_entity.type
_entity.pdbx_description
1 polymer ?
#
loop_
_entity_poly.entity_id
_entity_poly.type
_entity_poly.pdbx_seq_one_letter_code
_entity_poly.pdbx_strand_id
1 'polypeptide(L)'
;MTAGSSRIRVLLLLLHLAALLDASWVRKKASRRTRSCLDLPEEILEQMFGRLSVGVMSAFHHALQLKPQDKLNLSCPSTAGTLTASRTRLPVNLLSVSPWAYRISYDPTRYPRSIPEAYCLCKGCLIGPSGEESRQYRSTPVYSPSVILRRTGSCAGGRHSYSEIYVSIAVGCTCVPLLEKDRELQSRNQTLQRGAPKARRVSAAGNKG
;
A
#
# COMPACT_ATOMS: atom_id res chain seq x y z
N MET A 1 -10.58 68.01 -61.65
CA MET A 1 -10.25 67.76 -60.21
C MET A 1 -10.99 66.51 -59.72
N THR A 2 -10.58 65.29 -60.09
CA THR A 2 -11.25 64.05 -59.60
C THR A 2 -10.36 62.80 -59.49
N ALA A 3 -9.09 62.83 -59.91
CA ALA A 3 -8.24 61.63 -59.92
C ALA A 3 -7.57 61.29 -58.57
N GLY A 4 -7.40 62.28 -57.67
CA GLY A 4 -6.72 62.09 -56.38
C GLY A 4 -7.60 61.48 -55.27
N SER A 5 -8.92 61.73 -55.31
CA SER A 5 -9.86 61.30 -54.27
C SER A 5 -10.11 59.79 -54.28
N SER A 6 -10.12 59.17 -55.46
CA SER A 6 -10.36 57.73 -55.63
C SER A 6 -9.21 56.87 -55.06
N ARG A 7 -7.95 57.28 -55.29
CA ARG A 7 -6.77 56.55 -54.81
C ARG A 7 -6.65 56.57 -53.28
N ILE A 8 -7.03 57.70 -52.66
CA ILE A 8 -7.01 57.85 -51.19
C ILE A 8 -8.10 56.98 -50.55
N ARG A 9 -9.29 56.91 -51.13
CA ARG A 9 -10.37 56.03 -50.64
C ARG A 9 -10.01 54.55 -50.73
N VAL A 10 -9.35 54.13 -51.81
CA VAL A 10 -8.88 52.75 -51.97
C VAL A 10 -7.78 52.41 -50.96
N LEU A 11 -6.83 53.32 -50.72
CA LEU A 11 -5.78 53.12 -49.71
C LEU A 11 -6.37 53.05 -48.30
N LEU A 12 -7.34 53.89 -47.96
CA LEU A 12 -8.03 53.85 -46.66
C LEU A 12 -8.85 52.56 -46.50
N LEU A 13 -9.52 52.08 -47.55
CA LEU A 13 -10.21 50.80 -47.55
C LEU A 13 -9.25 49.63 -47.35
N LEU A 14 -8.09 49.63 -48.02
CA LEU A 14 -7.07 48.59 -47.87
C LEU A 14 -6.45 48.60 -46.46
N LEU A 15 -6.22 49.78 -45.88
CA LEU A 15 -5.76 49.93 -44.49
C LEU A 15 -6.82 49.44 -43.48
N HIS A 16 -8.10 49.72 -43.71
CA HIS A 16 -9.19 49.19 -42.87
C HIS A 16 -9.36 47.66 -43.01
N LEU A 17 -9.21 47.12 -44.22
CA LEU A 17 -9.21 45.67 -44.46
C LEU A 17 -8.00 44.98 -43.80
N ALA A 18 -6.82 45.58 -43.85
CA ALA A 18 -5.63 45.07 -43.16
C ALA A 18 -5.81 45.10 -41.62
N ALA A 19 -6.42 46.16 -41.07
CA ALA A 19 -6.68 46.26 -39.64
C ALA A 19 -7.75 45.26 -39.13
N LEU A 20 -8.65 44.79 -40.00
CA LEU A 20 -9.65 43.77 -39.67
C LEU A 20 -9.10 42.33 -39.75
N LEU A 21 -7.91 42.13 -40.33
CA LEU A 21 -7.26 40.82 -40.45
C LEU A 21 -6.34 40.48 -39.26
N ASP A 22 -6.05 41.43 -38.36
CA ASP A 22 -5.19 41.21 -37.18
C ASP A 22 -5.95 40.80 -35.91
N ALA A 23 -7.21 40.38 -36.05
CA ALA A 23 -7.98 39.87 -34.93
C ALA A 23 -7.80 38.35 -34.76
N SER A 24 -6.99 38.01 -33.76
CA SER A 24 -7.08 36.77 -32.96
C SER A 24 -6.41 35.50 -33.47
N TRP A 25 -5.09 35.56 -33.70
CA TRP A 25 -4.28 34.42 -33.25
C TRP A 25 -4.03 34.56 -31.74
N VAL A 26 -5.06 34.25 -30.96
CA VAL A 26 -4.86 33.78 -29.58
C VAL A 26 -4.02 32.53 -29.74
N ARG A 27 -2.71 32.69 -29.62
CA ARG A 27 -1.77 31.59 -29.44
C ARG A 27 -2.20 30.95 -28.14
N LYS A 28 -3.15 30.00 -28.22
CA LYS A 28 -3.52 29.14 -27.10
C LYS A 28 -2.18 28.62 -26.64
N LYS A 29 -1.70 29.13 -25.50
CA LYS A 29 -0.56 28.56 -24.81
C LYS A 29 -1.09 27.19 -24.48
N ALA A 30 -0.79 26.23 -25.37
CA ALA A 30 -1.10 24.85 -25.18
C ALA A 30 -0.60 24.62 -23.78
N SER A 31 -1.54 24.40 -22.85
CA SER A 31 -1.21 24.03 -21.50
C SER A 31 -0.18 22.94 -21.69
N ARG A 32 1.09 23.22 -21.39
CA ARG A 32 2.09 22.18 -21.28
C ARG A 32 1.48 21.35 -20.18
N ARG A 33 0.70 20.33 -20.55
CA ARG A 33 0.48 19.14 -19.75
C ARG A 33 1.88 18.84 -19.28
N THR A 34 2.17 19.19 -18.04
CA THR A 34 3.43 18.90 -17.39
C THR A 34 3.61 17.42 -17.64
N ARG A 35 4.49 17.08 -18.59
CA ARG A 35 4.59 15.72 -19.10
C ARG A 35 5.04 14.93 -17.89
N SER A 36 4.15 14.13 -17.33
CA SER A 36 4.43 13.35 -16.14
C SER A 36 5.61 12.46 -16.47
N CYS A 37 6.60 12.44 -15.59
CA CYS A 37 7.77 11.61 -15.79
C CYS A 37 7.35 10.14 -15.87
N LEU A 38 7.94 9.43 -16.82
CA LEU A 38 7.72 8.01 -16.97
C LEU A 38 8.62 7.24 -16.02
N ASP A 39 8.27 6.00 -15.73
CA ASP A 39 9.16 5.11 -15.00
C ASP A 39 10.36 4.71 -15.84
N LEU A 40 11.43 4.27 -15.18
CA LEU A 40 12.45 3.48 -15.87
C LEU A 40 11.82 2.18 -16.39
N PRO A 41 12.33 1.63 -17.50
CA PRO A 41 12.00 0.26 -17.92
C PRO A 41 12.18 -0.71 -16.75
N GLU A 42 11.27 -1.67 -16.62
CA GLU A 42 11.22 -2.60 -15.49
C GLU A 42 12.52 -3.42 -15.40
N GLU A 43 13.11 -3.77 -16.55
CA GLU A 43 14.34 -4.54 -16.66
C GLU A 43 15.53 -3.81 -16.02
N ILE A 44 15.56 -2.47 -16.14
CA ILE A 44 16.62 -1.65 -15.53
C ILE A 44 16.41 -1.57 -14.01
N LEU A 45 15.16 -1.43 -13.56
CA LEU A 45 14.83 -1.42 -12.13
C LEU A 45 15.15 -2.78 -11.48
N GLU A 46 14.81 -3.89 -12.15
CA GLU A 46 15.16 -5.26 -11.77
C GLU A 46 16.67 -5.42 -11.64
N GLN A 47 17.44 -4.94 -12.62
CA GLN A 47 18.89 -5.02 -12.58
C GLN A 47 19.48 -4.18 -11.44
N MET A 48 19.02 -2.95 -11.24
CA MET A 48 19.46 -2.09 -10.13
C MET A 48 19.16 -2.74 -8.79
N PHE A 49 17.91 -3.18 -8.60
CA PHE A 49 17.46 -3.82 -7.38
C PHE A 49 18.17 -5.14 -7.12
N GLY A 50 18.37 -5.96 -8.15
CA GLY A 50 19.07 -7.25 -8.07
C GLY A 50 20.51 -7.10 -7.56
N ARG A 51 21.22 -6.03 -7.97
CA ARG A 51 22.57 -5.72 -7.46
C ARG A 51 22.60 -5.34 -5.99
N LEU A 52 21.53 -4.72 -5.49
CA LEU A 52 21.43 -4.27 -4.09
C LEU A 52 20.86 -5.34 -3.15
N SER A 53 20.10 -6.29 -3.71
CA SER A 53 19.35 -7.31 -2.96
C SER A 53 19.98 -8.70 -3.00
N VAL A 54 21.21 -8.83 -3.52
CA VAL A 54 21.97 -10.08 -3.56
C VAL A 54 22.02 -10.69 -2.13
N GLY A 55 21.52 -11.91 -1.99
CA GLY A 55 21.44 -12.63 -0.71
C GLY A 55 20.12 -12.45 0.07
N VAL A 56 19.28 -11.47 -0.26
CA VAL A 56 18.00 -11.18 0.45
C VAL A 56 16.78 -11.68 -0.34
N MET A 57 16.88 -11.75 -1.66
CA MET A 57 15.75 -12.08 -2.56
C MET A 57 15.38 -13.57 -2.68
N SER A 58 16.17 -14.48 -2.09
CA SER A 58 15.78 -15.90 -2.03
C SER A 58 14.65 -16.15 -1.02
N ALA A 59 14.51 -15.31 0.02
CA ALA A 59 13.55 -15.51 1.10
C ALA A 59 12.07 -15.25 0.71
N PHE A 60 11.81 -14.44 -0.33
CA PHE A 60 10.47 -13.95 -0.65
C PHE A 60 9.84 -14.56 -1.89
N HIS A 61 10.59 -15.35 -2.67
CA HIS A 61 10.11 -15.91 -3.92
C HIS A 61 8.84 -16.75 -3.73
N HIS A 62 8.77 -17.52 -2.64
CA HIS A 62 7.60 -18.33 -2.31
C HIS A 62 6.38 -17.50 -1.89
N ALA A 63 6.57 -16.33 -1.27
CA ALA A 63 5.46 -15.46 -0.86
C ALA A 63 4.84 -14.71 -2.06
N LEU A 64 5.68 -14.33 -3.03
CA LEU A 64 5.25 -13.69 -4.28
C LEU A 64 4.60 -14.69 -5.27
N GLN A 65 4.94 -15.97 -5.17
CA GLN A 65 4.31 -17.07 -5.93
C GLN A 65 2.99 -17.55 -5.34
N LEU A 66 2.61 -17.08 -4.14
CA LEU A 66 1.26 -17.30 -3.65
C LEU A 66 0.32 -16.57 -4.63
N LYS A 67 -0.37 -17.35 -5.48
CA LYS A 67 -1.66 -16.90 -6.03
C LYS A 67 -2.40 -16.26 -4.86
N PRO A 68 -3.04 -15.08 -5.01
CA PRO A 68 -3.78 -14.45 -3.94
C PRO A 68 -4.64 -15.54 -3.32
N GLN A 69 -4.28 -16.03 -2.13
CA GLN A 69 -5.05 -17.06 -1.46
C GLN A 69 -6.34 -16.35 -1.13
N ASP A 70 -7.33 -16.58 -2.00
CA ASP A 70 -8.48 -15.75 -2.28
C ASP A 70 -9.09 -15.20 -1.01
N LYS A 71 -8.69 -13.99 -0.60
CA LYS A 71 -9.25 -13.24 0.55
C LYS A 71 -9.79 -14.18 1.64
N LEU A 72 -9.03 -15.20 2.02
CA LEU A 72 -9.45 -16.03 3.13
C LEU A 72 -9.33 -15.07 4.31
N ASN A 73 -10.46 -14.79 4.97
CA ASN A 73 -10.49 -14.02 6.21
C ASN A 73 -9.82 -14.89 7.29
N LEU A 74 -8.51 -15.09 7.13
CA LEU A 74 -7.65 -15.91 7.95
C LEU A 74 -7.67 -15.27 9.32
N SER A 75 -8.34 -15.95 10.22
CA SER A 75 -8.43 -15.58 11.63
C SER A 75 -7.55 -16.53 12.42
N CYS A 76 -7.25 -16.18 13.67
CA CYS A 76 -6.54 -17.10 14.56
C CYS A 76 -7.30 -18.45 14.61
N PRO A 77 -6.67 -19.57 14.25
CA PRO A 77 -7.34 -20.87 14.28
C PRO A 77 -7.66 -21.20 15.74
N SER A 78 -8.94 -21.15 16.08
CA SER A 78 -9.39 -21.20 17.48
C SER A 78 -9.56 -22.63 18.01
N THR A 79 -9.29 -23.65 17.19
CA THR A 79 -9.42 -25.06 17.56
C THR A 79 -8.64 -25.90 16.54
N ALA A 80 -7.83 -26.86 16.99
CA ALA A 80 -7.13 -27.81 16.12
C ALA A 80 -8.04 -28.62 15.17
N GLY A 81 -9.38 -28.49 15.27
CA GLY A 81 -10.38 -29.20 14.48
C GLY A 81 -10.69 -28.65 13.08
N THR A 82 -10.02 -27.61 12.57
CA THR A 82 -10.19 -27.16 11.16
C THR A 82 -9.03 -27.51 10.23
N LEU A 83 -7.97 -28.13 10.74
CA LEU A 83 -6.87 -28.65 9.91
C LEU A 83 -7.10 -30.11 9.46
N THR A 84 -8.31 -30.65 9.68
CA THR A 84 -8.75 -31.93 9.10
C THR A 84 -9.59 -31.67 7.85
N ALA A 85 -8.96 -31.17 6.78
CA ALA A 85 -9.54 -31.28 5.44
C ALA A 85 -8.45 -31.16 4.36
N SER A 86 -8.20 -32.29 3.71
CA SER A 86 -7.39 -32.49 2.51
C SER A 86 -5.88 -32.61 2.71
N ARG A 87 -5.36 -33.64 2.04
CA ARG A 87 -3.99 -34.18 1.97
C ARG A 87 -3.01 -33.21 1.27
N THR A 88 -3.17 -31.92 1.50
CA THR A 88 -2.34 -30.84 0.95
C THR A 88 -1.35 -30.39 2.01
N ARG A 89 -0.04 -30.43 1.71
CA ARG A 89 0.99 -29.87 2.59
C ARG A 89 0.72 -28.38 2.76
N LEU A 90 0.16 -28.00 3.91
CA LEU A 90 -0.04 -26.61 4.27
C LEU A 90 1.32 -25.91 4.37
N PRO A 91 1.40 -24.62 4.02
CA PRO A 91 2.65 -23.88 4.11
C PRO A 91 3.03 -23.61 5.57
N VAL A 92 4.33 -23.43 5.82
CA VAL A 92 4.90 -23.26 7.17
C VAL A 92 4.24 -22.14 7.99
N ASN A 93 3.78 -21.07 7.33
CA ASN A 93 3.13 -19.94 7.99
C ASN A 93 1.80 -20.30 8.66
N LEU A 94 1.10 -21.34 8.21
CA LEU A 94 -0.14 -21.84 8.81
C LEU A 94 0.10 -22.96 9.82
N LEU A 95 1.26 -23.62 9.77
CA LEU A 95 1.66 -24.69 10.71
C LEU A 95 2.42 -24.18 11.93
N SER A 96 2.85 -22.92 11.92
CA SER A 96 3.57 -22.29 13.04
C SER A 96 2.69 -22.14 14.27
N VAL A 97 3.31 -22.23 15.46
CA VAL A 97 2.67 -21.88 16.76
C VAL A 97 2.25 -20.41 16.84
N SER A 98 2.85 -19.56 16.02
CA SER A 98 2.48 -18.15 15.84
C SER A 98 2.14 -17.92 14.36
N PRO A 99 0.96 -18.36 13.89
CA PRO A 99 0.65 -18.39 12.48
C PRO A 99 0.52 -16.98 11.90
N TRP A 100 0.88 -16.82 10.63
CA TRP A 100 0.83 -15.53 9.93
C TRP A 100 0.26 -15.66 8.52
N ALA A 101 -0.23 -14.53 8.02
CA ALA A 101 -0.60 -14.34 6.63
C ALA A 101 0.14 -13.13 6.06
N TYR A 102 0.10 -12.97 4.75
CA TYR A 102 0.73 -11.83 4.06
C TYR A 102 -0.35 -10.87 3.57
N ARG A 103 -0.06 -9.57 3.68
CA ARG A 103 -0.77 -8.51 2.95
C ARG A 103 0.18 -7.90 1.93
N ILE A 104 -0.34 -7.49 0.79
CA ILE A 104 0.47 -6.83 -0.24
C ILE A 104 0.45 -5.32 -0.01
N SER A 105 1.62 -4.78 0.31
CA SER A 105 1.90 -3.35 0.39
C SER A 105 2.24 -2.85 -1.02
N TYR A 106 1.28 -2.18 -1.66
CA TYR A 106 1.45 -1.60 -2.99
C TYR A 106 1.80 -0.12 -2.90
N ASP A 107 2.86 0.29 -3.56
CA ASP A 107 3.25 1.69 -3.70
C ASP A 107 3.86 1.91 -5.11
N PRO A 108 3.21 2.71 -5.97
CA PRO A 108 3.69 2.92 -7.33
C PRO A 108 5.00 3.73 -7.37
N THR A 109 5.37 4.41 -6.28
CA THR A 109 6.54 5.29 -6.20
C THR A 109 7.83 4.57 -5.81
N ARG A 110 7.79 3.24 -5.69
CA ARG A 110 8.97 2.42 -5.40
C ARG A 110 9.04 1.17 -6.27
N TYR A 111 10.20 0.53 -6.26
CA TYR A 111 10.45 -0.77 -6.84
C TYR A 111 11.11 -1.70 -5.79
N PRO A 112 10.62 -2.93 -5.58
CA PRO A 112 9.41 -3.51 -6.20
C PRO A 112 8.14 -2.79 -5.70
N ARG A 113 7.16 -2.64 -6.60
CA ARG A 113 5.91 -1.92 -6.30
C ARG A 113 5.06 -2.64 -5.26
N SER A 114 5.08 -3.97 -5.30
CA SER A 114 4.33 -4.85 -4.41
C SER A 114 5.28 -5.57 -3.47
N ILE A 115 5.07 -5.40 -2.16
CA ILE A 115 5.86 -6.06 -1.12
C ILE A 115 4.93 -6.88 -0.22
N PRO A 116 5.18 -8.19 -0.03
CA PRO A 116 4.42 -8.99 0.92
C PRO A 116 4.90 -8.70 2.35
N GLU A 117 4.00 -8.18 3.19
CA GLU A 117 4.25 -7.95 4.61
C GLU A 117 3.47 -8.97 5.45
N ALA A 118 4.19 -9.70 6.30
CA ALA A 118 3.58 -10.64 7.24
C ALA A 118 2.80 -9.92 8.35
N TYR A 119 1.69 -10.52 8.77
CA TYR A 119 0.96 -10.14 9.97
C TYR A 119 0.48 -11.38 10.72
N CYS A 120 0.56 -11.32 12.05
CA CYS A 120 0.20 -12.46 12.89
C CYS A 120 -1.32 -12.62 12.96
N LEU A 121 -1.79 -13.85 12.85
CA LEU A 121 -3.23 -14.17 12.92
C LEU A 121 -3.73 -14.18 14.37
N CYS A 122 -2.87 -14.59 15.31
CA CYS A 122 -3.17 -14.70 16.73
C CYS A 122 -2.48 -13.58 17.54
N LYS A 123 -3.00 -13.30 18.75
CA LYS A 123 -2.37 -12.36 19.69
C LYS A 123 -1.35 -13.08 20.58
N GLY A 124 -1.72 -14.26 21.08
CA GLY A 124 -0.87 -15.22 21.77
C GLY A 124 -0.32 -16.27 20.83
N CYS A 125 0.12 -17.41 21.38
CA CYS A 125 0.67 -18.52 20.62
C CYS A 125 -0.10 -19.82 20.87
N LEU A 126 -0.19 -20.67 19.85
CA LEU A 126 -0.88 -21.95 19.87
C LEU A 126 0.03 -23.04 20.47
N ILE A 127 0.21 -23.00 21.79
CA ILE A 127 1.10 -23.91 22.54
C ILE A 127 0.30 -24.83 23.47
N GLY A 128 -1.01 -24.61 23.63
CA GLY A 128 -1.83 -25.46 24.47
C GLY A 128 -1.93 -26.91 23.95
N PRO A 129 -2.23 -27.91 24.80
CA PRO A 129 -2.23 -29.32 24.41
C PRO A 129 -3.13 -29.68 23.22
N SER A 130 -4.17 -28.89 22.96
CA SER A 130 -5.08 -29.06 21.81
C SER A 130 -4.93 -27.95 20.78
N GLY A 131 -3.79 -27.24 20.78
CA GLY A 131 -3.50 -26.12 19.89
C GLY A 131 -4.21 -24.81 20.29
N GLU A 132 -4.64 -24.67 21.54
CA GLU A 132 -5.26 -23.44 22.02
C GLU A 132 -4.25 -22.30 22.23
N GLU A 133 -4.75 -21.07 22.08
CA GLU A 133 -3.98 -19.85 22.23
C GLU A 133 -3.66 -19.58 23.71
N SER A 134 -2.37 -19.60 24.06
CA SER A 134 -1.89 -19.22 25.39
C SER A 134 -1.72 -17.71 25.52
N ARG A 135 -2.26 -17.16 26.61
CA ARG A 135 -2.13 -15.75 27.00
C ARG A 135 -0.85 -15.44 27.77
N GLN A 136 0.04 -16.40 27.95
CA GLN A 136 1.36 -16.19 28.57
C GLN A 136 2.44 -15.79 27.55
N TYR A 137 2.12 -15.95 26.28
CA TYR A 137 2.99 -15.64 25.15
C TYR A 137 2.32 -14.62 24.22
N ARG A 138 3.11 -14.06 23.31
CA ARG A 138 2.67 -13.11 22.29
C ARG A 138 3.23 -13.52 20.94
N SER A 139 2.36 -13.60 19.94
CA SER A 139 2.77 -13.65 18.53
C SER A 139 3.30 -12.28 18.12
N THR A 140 4.56 -12.21 17.72
CA THR A 140 5.25 -10.95 17.37
C THR A 140 5.83 -11.05 15.95
N PRO A 141 5.64 -10.03 15.09
CA PRO A 141 6.21 -10.03 13.76
C PRO A 141 7.75 -9.98 13.82
N VAL A 142 8.39 -10.78 12.96
CA VAL A 142 9.83 -10.78 12.75
C VAL A 142 10.14 -9.90 11.54
N TYR A 143 11.02 -8.92 11.73
CA TYR A 143 11.41 -7.98 10.68
C TYR A 143 12.76 -8.35 10.06
N SER A 144 12.85 -8.23 8.74
CA SER A 144 14.10 -8.35 8.00
C SER A 144 14.43 -7.00 7.33
N PRO A 145 15.70 -6.54 7.38
CA PRO A 145 16.13 -5.38 6.60
C PRO A 145 16.05 -5.71 5.11
N SER A 146 15.55 -4.78 4.32
CA SER A 146 15.40 -4.93 2.87
C SER A 146 15.62 -3.61 2.17
N VAL A 147 16.26 -3.65 1.00
CA VAL A 147 16.44 -2.48 0.15
C VAL A 147 15.23 -2.30 -0.76
N ILE A 148 14.85 -1.07 -1.06
CA ILE A 148 13.90 -0.73 -2.13
C ILE A 148 14.45 0.46 -2.92
N LEU A 149 14.08 0.57 -4.19
CA LEU A 149 14.37 1.74 -5.01
C LEU A 149 13.18 2.70 -4.95
N ARG A 150 13.36 3.90 -4.43
CA ARG A 150 12.31 4.92 -4.35
C ARG A 150 12.49 5.98 -5.42
N ARG A 151 11.40 6.38 -6.07
CA ARG A 151 11.39 7.52 -6.99
C ARG A 151 11.87 8.76 -6.27
N THR A 152 12.87 9.40 -6.86
CA THR A 152 13.25 10.75 -6.53
C THR A 152 12.29 11.72 -7.21
N GLY A 153 12.07 12.90 -6.63
CA GLY A 153 11.29 13.98 -7.27
C GLY A 153 11.93 14.54 -8.54
N SER A 154 13.18 14.17 -8.85
CA SER A 154 13.88 14.57 -10.07
C SER A 154 13.47 13.75 -11.29
N CYS A 155 13.50 14.42 -12.44
CA CYS A 155 13.16 13.86 -13.73
C CYS A 155 14.31 14.12 -14.70
N ALA A 156 14.96 13.04 -15.14
CA ALA A 156 16.07 13.10 -16.09
C ALA A 156 15.64 12.46 -17.40
N GLY A 157 15.74 13.20 -18.51
CA GLY A 157 15.35 12.70 -19.83
C GLY A 157 13.88 12.27 -19.94
N GLY A 158 12.99 12.84 -19.12
CA GLY A 158 11.57 12.47 -19.08
C GLY A 158 11.25 11.21 -18.26
N ARG A 159 12.23 10.65 -17.53
CA ARG A 159 12.03 9.53 -16.62
C ARG A 159 12.35 9.89 -15.17
N HIS A 160 11.65 9.26 -14.23
CA HIS A 160 11.94 9.39 -12.81
C HIS A 160 13.34 8.87 -12.49
N SER A 161 14.12 9.58 -11.67
CA SER A 161 15.31 8.98 -11.07
C SER A 161 14.91 8.18 -9.81
N TYR A 162 15.79 7.26 -9.38
CA TYR A 162 15.55 6.37 -8.25
C TYR A 162 16.74 6.38 -7.30
N SER A 163 16.47 6.32 -6.00
CA SER A 163 17.47 6.18 -4.94
C SER A 163 17.17 4.94 -4.09
N GLU A 164 18.19 4.25 -3.63
CA GLU A 164 18.03 3.16 -2.68
C GLU A 164 17.65 3.68 -1.29
N ILE A 165 16.76 2.96 -0.61
CA ILE A 165 16.48 3.15 0.81
C ILE A 165 16.30 1.79 1.48
N TYR A 166 16.66 1.70 2.75
CA TYR A 166 16.49 0.51 3.56
C TYR A 166 15.21 0.60 4.38
N VAL A 167 14.41 -0.46 4.34
CA VAL A 167 13.15 -0.60 5.06
C VAL A 167 13.14 -1.91 5.84
N SER A 168 12.34 -1.96 6.90
CA SER A 168 12.12 -3.19 7.67
C SER A 168 10.80 -3.83 7.24
N ILE A 169 10.87 -5.04 6.67
CA ILE A 169 9.69 -5.77 6.19
C ILE A 169 9.42 -6.93 7.14
N ALA A 170 8.17 -7.08 7.59
CA ALA A 170 7.77 -8.24 8.37
C ALA A 170 7.77 -9.49 7.48
N VAL A 171 8.58 -10.49 7.82
CA VAL A 171 8.76 -11.73 7.04
C VAL A 171 7.97 -12.91 7.60
N GLY A 172 7.58 -12.84 8.87
CA GLY A 172 6.80 -13.87 9.53
C GLY A 172 6.46 -13.46 10.95
N CYS A 173 5.97 -14.41 11.74
CA CYS A 173 5.71 -14.22 13.17
C CYS A 173 6.44 -15.27 13.99
N THR A 174 6.90 -14.85 15.17
CA THR A 174 7.51 -15.71 16.18
C THR A 174 6.74 -15.63 17.49
N CYS A 175 6.95 -16.60 18.36
CA CYS A 175 6.35 -16.65 19.68
C CYS A 175 7.34 -16.20 20.75
N VAL A 176 6.97 -15.20 21.54
CA VAL A 176 7.80 -14.70 22.65
C VAL A 176 7.02 -14.74 23.98
N PRO A 177 7.68 -14.96 25.13
CA PRO A 177 7.02 -14.86 26.42
C PRO A 177 6.60 -13.41 26.72
N LEU A 178 5.45 -13.23 27.37
CA LEU A 178 5.04 -11.92 27.86
C LEU A 178 5.91 -11.52 29.06
N LEU A 179 6.63 -10.41 28.92
CA LEU A 179 7.35 -9.77 30.02
C LEU A 179 6.36 -9.28 31.09
N GLU A 180 6.75 -9.31 32.36
CA GLU A 180 5.86 -8.98 33.49
C GLU A 180 5.21 -7.59 33.37
N LYS A 181 5.97 -6.58 32.90
CA LYS A 181 5.48 -5.22 32.64
C LYS A 181 4.32 -5.18 31.63
N ASP A 182 4.35 -6.05 30.63
CA ASP A 182 3.29 -6.13 29.62
C ASP A 182 2.02 -6.80 30.15
N ARG A 183 2.17 -7.73 31.11
CA ARG A 183 1.03 -8.41 31.76
C ARG A 183 0.19 -7.42 32.58
N GLU A 184 0.84 -6.50 33.29
CA GLU A 184 0.16 -5.46 34.08
C GLU A 184 -0.61 -4.47 33.20
N LEU A 185 -0.01 -4.01 32.09
CA LEU A 185 -0.66 -3.15 31.10
C LEU A 185 -1.88 -3.81 30.47
N GLN A 186 -1.78 -5.10 30.13
CA GLN A 186 -2.88 -5.85 29.55
C GLN A 186 -4.01 -6.07 30.57
N SER A 187 -3.67 -6.32 31.84
CA SER A 187 -4.65 -6.41 32.95
C SER A 187 -5.41 -5.09 33.13
N ARG A 188 -4.68 -3.96 33.20
CA ARG A 188 -5.28 -2.61 33.30
C ARG A 188 -6.22 -2.31 32.14
N ASN A 189 -5.81 -2.61 30.91
CA ASN A 189 -6.64 -2.42 29.71
C ASN A 189 -7.90 -3.31 29.71
N GLN A 190 -7.82 -4.55 30.22
CA GLN A 190 -8.98 -5.43 30.36
C GLN A 190 -9.98 -4.90 31.40
N THR A 191 -9.51 -4.34 32.52
CA THR A 191 -10.37 -3.69 33.51
C THR A 191 -11.04 -2.42 32.97
N LEU A 192 -10.33 -1.62 32.19
CA LEU A 192 -10.89 -0.42 31.53
C LEU A 192 -11.99 -0.77 30.53
N GLN A 193 -11.83 -1.86 29.76
CA GLN A 193 -12.87 -2.33 28.83
C GLN A 193 -14.08 -2.96 29.53
N ARG A 194 -13.91 -3.60 30.69
CA ARG A 194 -15.03 -4.09 31.52
C ARG A 194 -15.83 -2.97 32.21
N GLY A 195 -15.23 -1.78 32.36
CA GLY A 195 -15.85 -0.63 33.00
C GLY A 195 -16.73 0.24 32.10
N ALA A 196 -16.80 -0.02 30.78
CA ALA A 196 -17.67 0.75 29.88
C ALA A 196 -19.14 0.28 30.01
N PRO A 197 -20.07 1.11 30.52
CA PRO A 197 -21.47 0.72 30.63
C PRO A 197 -22.09 0.60 29.24
N LYS A 198 -22.66 -0.57 28.92
CA LYS A 198 -23.58 -0.72 27.78
C LYS A 198 -24.76 0.23 28.00
N ALA A 199 -24.90 1.23 27.14
CA ALA A 199 -26.09 2.07 27.08
C ALA A 199 -27.33 1.18 26.91
N ARG A 200 -28.17 1.13 27.94
CA ARG A 200 -29.43 0.41 28.00
C ARG A 200 -30.42 1.11 27.04
N ARG A 201 -30.84 0.43 25.97
CA ARG A 201 -32.01 0.87 25.18
C ARG A 201 -33.23 0.80 26.08
N VAL A 202 -33.83 1.96 26.35
CA VAL A 202 -35.16 2.06 26.95
C VAL A 202 -36.16 1.78 25.83
N SER A 203 -36.83 0.64 25.88
CA SER A 203 -38.03 0.39 25.07
C SER A 203 -39.18 1.17 25.69
N ALA A 204 -39.68 2.18 24.98
CA ALA A 204 -40.91 2.88 25.35
C ALA A 204 -42.10 1.96 25.07
N ALA A 205 -42.70 1.43 26.14
CA ALA A 205 -44.08 0.99 26.14
C ALA A 205 -44.96 2.21 26.40
N GLY A 206 -45.78 2.59 25.42
CA GLY A 206 -46.79 3.64 25.54
C GLY A 206 -48.07 3.16 24.88
N ASN A 207 -49.04 2.77 25.71
CA ASN A 207 -50.36 2.31 25.33
C ASN A 207 -51.37 3.48 25.38
N LYS A 208 -52.41 3.36 24.56
CA LYS A 208 -53.74 4.00 24.56
C LYS A 208 -53.96 5.32 23.80
N GLY A 209 -54.85 5.19 22.81
CA GLY A 209 -55.78 6.16 22.25
C GLY A 209 -56.83 5.36 21.48
#